data_AF-A0A6J2SUG1-F1
#
_entry.id   AF-A0A6J2SUG1-F1
#
_cell.length_a   1.000
_cell.length_b   1.000
_cell.length_c   1.000
_cell.angle_alpha   90.00
_cell.angle_beta   90.00
_cell.angle_gamma   90.00
#
_symmetry.space_group_name_H-M   'P 1'
#
loop_
_entity.id
_entity.type
_entity.pdbx_description
1 polymer ?
#
loop_
_entity_poly.entity_id
_entity_poly.type
_entity_poly.pdbx_seq_one_letter_code
_entity_poly.pdbx_strand_id
1 'polypeptide(L)'
;MPSNGPRATARLRRYGLNGVFFDEMADVAYNDSLRYVVELKRPVARNNHLPLRTGLQLLEKALRDLREKHHNEESLLHLWTLSKLKQEIPQIEWQTYFEELLEMEPRDDKLLVQISDVEYFRKLGELLRESNKTILEFYLRSDWLALTRSEDMRQLQQMFASLRGTFAKYLELNRLELSSEQLTYLHAKLANMQLKLGNLPDTASTDNDFYNNHYASASFTADDFVENFWQALRLRTHLQHLPARNAPYFEHERNMLTVPLVFMQWPFYDYRQHSVFRHSLMGFILGHELSHAFEQEGILFDAAGNELHSPTASLKERLADFNGLQLAYDTFFGLGHDSNRFEYRPYEFEQEMSPPQLFHLNFAQFFCGRLPTAIGHDMDDVR
;
A
#
# COMPACT_ATOMS: atom_id res chain seq x y z
N MET A 1 9.07 7.87 25.63
CA MET A 1 7.89 8.76 25.79
C MET A 1 6.67 8.11 25.10
N PRO A 2 5.45 8.23 25.65
CA PRO A 2 4.27 7.44 25.26
C PRO A 2 3.21 8.29 24.53
N SER A 3 2.99 8.10 23.22
CA SER A 3 2.04 8.99 22.47
C SER A 3 1.50 8.51 21.11
N ASN A 4 1.88 7.34 20.58
CA ASN A 4 1.59 7.05 19.16
C ASN A 4 0.15 6.61 18.83
N GLY A 5 -0.67 6.12 19.78
CA GLY A 5 -2.00 5.60 19.47
C GLY A 5 -2.97 6.66 18.91
N PRO A 6 -3.33 7.70 19.71
CA PRO A 6 -4.23 8.76 19.28
C PRO A 6 -3.67 9.59 18.11
N ARG A 7 -2.36 9.90 18.14
CA ARG A 7 -1.67 10.61 17.05
C ARG A 7 -1.71 9.84 15.73
N ALA A 8 -1.36 8.55 15.73
CA ALA A 8 -1.39 7.74 14.50
C ALA A 8 -2.81 7.56 13.98
N THR A 9 -3.78 7.36 14.87
CA THR A 9 -5.20 7.24 14.51
C THR A 9 -5.69 8.54 13.85
N ALA A 10 -5.42 9.71 14.46
CA ALA A 10 -5.78 11.01 13.90
C ALA A 10 -5.14 11.26 12.53
N ARG A 11 -3.85 10.93 12.37
CA ARG A 11 -3.16 11.05 11.07
C ARG A 11 -3.81 10.17 10.01
N LEU A 12 -4.05 8.90 10.32
CA LEU A 12 -4.65 7.98 9.35
C LEU A 12 -6.10 8.35 9.01
N ARG A 13 -6.86 8.92 9.95
CA ARG A 13 -8.20 9.47 9.70
C ARG A 13 -8.20 10.50 8.58
N ARG A 14 -7.23 11.43 8.58
CA ARG A 14 -7.15 12.49 7.55
C ARG A 14 -7.02 11.94 6.14
N TYR A 15 -6.52 10.72 6.01
CA TYR A 15 -6.41 10.01 4.74
C TYR A 15 -7.52 8.97 4.51
N GLY A 16 -8.58 8.96 5.33
CA GLY A 16 -9.79 8.17 5.14
C GLY A 16 -9.91 6.91 6.01
N LEU A 17 -8.98 6.67 6.95
CA LEU A 17 -9.10 5.56 7.90
C LEU A 17 -10.17 5.84 8.96
N ASN A 18 -11.42 5.61 8.59
CA ASN A 18 -12.57 5.83 9.46
C ASN A 18 -12.89 4.58 10.29
N GLY A 19 -13.71 4.71 11.35
CA GLY A 19 -14.36 3.57 12.00
C GLY A 19 -13.44 2.51 12.61
N VAL A 20 -12.22 2.87 13.03
CA VAL A 20 -11.29 1.92 13.66
C VAL A 20 -11.64 1.75 15.14
N PHE A 21 -11.44 2.82 15.92
CA PHE A 21 -11.77 2.84 17.34
C PHE A 21 -13.06 3.60 17.63
N PHE A 22 -13.34 4.64 16.84
CA PHE A 22 -14.55 5.44 16.90
C PHE A 22 -14.71 6.21 15.59
N ASP A 23 -15.88 6.82 15.39
CA ASP A 23 -16.15 7.71 14.28
C ASP A 23 -16.31 9.15 14.76
N GLU A 24 -15.70 10.05 14.01
CA GLU A 24 -15.72 11.49 14.19
C GLU A 24 -16.24 12.16 12.92
N MET A 25 -17.23 13.05 13.05
CA MET A 25 -17.73 13.84 11.93
C MET A 25 -18.15 15.23 12.37
N ALA A 26 -18.00 16.21 11.48
CA ALA A 26 -18.56 17.53 11.70
C ALA A 26 -20.06 17.48 11.38
N ASP A 27 -20.88 17.88 12.33
CA ASP A 27 -22.34 17.99 12.18
C ASP A 27 -22.87 19.23 12.91
N VAL A 28 -24.16 19.50 12.80
CA VAL A 28 -24.84 20.52 13.60
C VAL A 28 -25.20 19.98 14.98
N ALA A 29 -25.16 20.82 16.01
CA ALA A 29 -25.48 20.40 17.37
C ALA A 29 -26.95 19.93 17.47
N TYR A 30 -27.21 18.86 18.23
CA TYR A 30 -28.56 18.32 18.38
C TYR A 30 -29.58 19.32 18.97
N ASN A 31 -29.08 20.32 19.71
CA ASN A 31 -29.87 21.34 20.38
C ASN A 31 -29.70 22.75 19.79
N ASP A 32 -28.83 22.94 18.78
CA ASP A 32 -28.58 24.22 18.12
C ASP A 32 -28.09 24.01 16.68
N SER A 33 -29.01 24.13 15.72
CA SER A 33 -28.73 23.87 14.30
C SER A 33 -27.83 24.93 13.64
N LEU A 34 -27.56 26.06 14.30
CA LEU A 34 -26.65 27.09 13.80
C LEU A 34 -25.20 26.86 14.24
N ARG A 35 -24.97 25.85 15.08
CA ARG A 35 -23.67 25.58 15.69
C ARG A 35 -23.11 24.26 15.20
N TYR A 36 -21.90 24.31 14.64
CA TYR A 36 -21.15 23.12 14.28
C TYR A 36 -20.47 22.49 15.50
N VAL A 37 -20.47 21.17 15.53
CA VAL A 37 -19.85 20.33 16.56
C VAL A 37 -19.08 19.20 15.89
N VAL A 38 -18.10 18.65 16.60
CA VAL A 38 -17.55 17.34 16.24
C VAL A 38 -18.34 16.27 16.96
N GLU A 39 -19.05 15.45 16.22
CA GLU A 39 -19.78 14.32 16.78
C GLU A 39 -18.87 13.08 16.85
N LEU A 40 -18.75 12.53 18.06
CA LEU A 40 -18.04 11.29 18.37
C LEU A 40 -19.05 10.15 18.58
N LYS A 41 -18.94 9.13 17.73
CA LYS A 41 -19.80 7.94 17.75
C LYS A 41 -18.98 6.67 17.84
N ARG A 42 -19.65 5.60 18.26
CA ARG A 42 -19.16 4.24 18.09
C ARG A 42 -19.00 3.94 16.60
N PRO A 43 -17.95 3.19 16.21
CA PRO A 43 -17.72 2.90 14.82
C PRO A 43 -18.71 1.85 14.31
N VAL A 44 -19.09 1.96 13.04
CA VAL A 44 -19.87 0.92 12.36
C VAL A 44 -19.00 -0.32 12.15
N ALA A 45 -19.53 -1.50 12.47
CA ALA A 45 -18.80 -2.76 12.29
C ALA A 45 -18.35 -2.94 10.83
N ARG A 46 -17.07 -3.27 10.63
CA ARG A 46 -16.50 -3.59 9.32
C ARG A 46 -16.21 -5.09 9.24
N ASN A 47 -16.65 -5.72 8.15
CA ASN A 47 -16.30 -7.10 7.83
C ASN A 47 -15.01 -7.12 6.99
N ASN A 48 -13.88 -6.76 7.60
CA ASN A 48 -12.58 -6.87 6.94
C ASN A 48 -11.75 -7.95 7.62
N HIS A 49 -11.69 -9.13 6.98
CA HIS A 49 -10.96 -10.28 7.50
C HIS A 49 -9.59 -10.38 6.84
N LEU A 50 -8.57 -9.77 7.44
CA LEU A 50 -7.20 -10.26 7.24
C LEU A 50 -6.97 -11.42 8.23
N PRO A 51 -6.23 -12.48 7.86
CA PRO A 51 -5.82 -13.49 8.83
C PRO A 51 -4.89 -12.84 9.87
N LEU A 52 -5.45 -12.54 11.04
CA LEU A 52 -4.77 -11.86 12.13
C LEU A 52 -3.98 -12.87 12.98
N ARG A 53 -2.78 -12.49 13.44
CA ARG A 53 -2.05 -13.24 14.50
C ARG A 53 -2.90 -13.32 15.77
N THR A 54 -2.69 -14.33 16.63
CA THR A 54 -3.48 -14.57 17.86
C THR A 54 -3.66 -13.31 18.73
N GLY A 55 -2.61 -12.50 18.89
CA GLY A 55 -2.70 -11.25 19.66
C GLY A 55 -3.62 -10.18 19.03
N LEU A 56 -3.64 -10.09 17.69
CA LEU A 56 -4.56 -9.18 16.99
C LEU A 56 -6.00 -9.73 17.00
N GLN A 57 -6.18 -11.05 16.95
CA GLN A 57 -7.51 -11.67 17.08
C GLN A 57 -8.15 -11.37 18.44
N LEU A 58 -7.35 -11.38 19.51
CA LEU A 58 -7.81 -11.03 20.86
C LEU A 58 -8.24 -9.56 20.96
N LEU A 59 -7.45 -8.64 20.41
CA LEU A 59 -7.79 -7.22 20.37
C LEU A 59 -9.06 -6.97 19.53
N GLU A 60 -9.15 -7.54 18.33
CA GLU A 60 -10.32 -7.39 17.46
C GLU A 60 -11.57 -7.97 18.13
N LYS A 61 -11.44 -9.12 18.80
CA LYS A 61 -12.53 -9.68 19.61
C LYS A 61 -12.95 -8.72 20.72
N ALA A 62 -12.01 -8.18 21.49
CA ALA A 62 -12.33 -7.24 22.57
C ALA A 62 -13.02 -5.97 22.06
N LEU A 63 -12.55 -5.42 20.93
CA LEU A 63 -13.17 -4.27 20.27
C LEU A 63 -14.58 -4.61 19.77
N ARG A 64 -14.78 -5.79 19.18
CA ARG A 64 -16.10 -6.26 18.72
C ARG A 64 -17.07 -6.43 19.89
N ASP A 65 -16.64 -7.15 20.93
CA ASP A 65 -17.47 -7.40 22.12
C ASP A 65 -17.85 -6.07 22.80
N LEU A 66 -16.94 -5.07 22.80
CA LEU A 66 -17.23 -3.71 23.28
C LEU A 66 -18.27 -2.99 22.41
N ARG A 67 -18.17 -3.08 21.07
CA ARG A 67 -19.15 -2.48 20.15
C ARG A 67 -20.54 -3.09 20.31
N GLU A 68 -20.61 -4.42 20.40
CA GLU A 68 -21.86 -5.18 20.52
C GLU A 68 -22.58 -4.90 21.84
N LYS A 69 -21.85 -4.90 22.96
CA LYS A 69 -22.42 -4.64 24.28
C LYS A 69 -23.16 -3.30 24.35
N HIS A 70 -22.61 -2.29 23.69
CA HIS A 70 -23.16 -0.93 23.69
C HIS A 70 -24.18 -0.70 22.55
N HIS A 71 -24.43 -1.68 21.65
CA HIS A 71 -25.28 -1.50 20.46
C HIS A 71 -26.71 -1.05 20.76
N ASN A 72 -27.29 -1.51 21.87
CA ASN A 72 -28.71 -1.39 22.19
C ASN A 72 -29.04 -0.34 23.27
N GLU A 73 -28.07 0.48 23.72
CA GLU A 73 -28.31 1.50 24.74
C GLU A 73 -28.82 2.80 24.09
N GLU A 74 -30.01 3.26 24.52
CA GLU A 74 -30.50 4.62 24.22
C GLU A 74 -29.47 5.63 24.73
N SER A 75 -28.70 6.17 23.80
CA SER A 75 -27.54 7.00 24.08
C SER A 75 -27.96 8.46 24.27
N LEU A 76 -27.82 8.98 25.49
CA LEU A 76 -28.03 10.40 25.76
C LEU A 76 -26.91 11.21 25.10
N LEU A 77 -27.27 12.14 24.21
CA LEU A 77 -26.31 13.03 23.56
C LEU A 77 -25.82 14.08 24.56
N HIS A 78 -24.51 14.10 24.78
CA HIS A 78 -23.84 15.12 25.59
C HIS A 78 -23.10 16.09 24.69
N LEU A 79 -23.19 17.39 25.00
CA LEU A 79 -22.45 18.45 24.31
C LEU A 79 -21.41 19.03 25.27
N TRP A 80 -20.12 18.84 24.98
CA TRP A 80 -19.00 19.17 25.85
C TRP A 80 -17.95 20.04 25.16
N THR A 81 -17.22 20.84 25.95
CA THR A 81 -15.96 21.43 25.49
C THR A 81 -14.85 20.39 25.49
N LEU A 82 -13.74 20.66 24.80
CA LEU A 82 -12.57 19.78 24.81
C LEU A 82 -12.04 19.51 26.23
N SER A 83 -12.06 20.51 27.11
CA SER A 83 -11.62 20.41 28.50
C SER A 83 -12.53 19.50 29.31
N LYS A 84 -13.85 19.58 29.08
CA LYS A 84 -14.81 18.68 29.72
C LYS A 84 -14.64 17.25 29.20
N LEU A 85 -14.41 17.07 27.90
CA LEU A 85 -14.12 15.75 27.32
C LEU A 85 -12.87 15.11 27.94
N LYS A 86 -11.79 15.88 28.09
CA LYS A 86 -10.54 15.44 28.76
C LYS A 86 -10.77 15.07 30.22
N GLN A 87 -11.65 15.77 30.92
CA GLN A 87 -12.00 15.46 32.30
C GLN A 87 -12.82 14.17 32.42
N GLU A 88 -13.81 13.97 31.55
CA GLU A 88 -14.75 12.84 31.61
C GLU A 88 -14.19 11.55 31.03
N ILE A 89 -13.28 11.65 30.04
CA ILE A 89 -12.63 10.52 29.36
C ILE A 89 -11.12 10.79 29.28
N PRO A 90 -10.40 10.75 30.42
CA PRO A 90 -8.96 11.05 30.47
C PRO A 90 -8.08 9.94 29.87
N GLN A 91 -8.65 8.78 29.53
CA GLN A 91 -7.91 7.62 29.02
C GLN A 91 -7.40 7.82 27.58
N ILE A 92 -7.96 8.79 26.84
CA ILE A 92 -7.58 9.13 25.47
C ILE A 92 -6.95 10.53 25.48
N GLU A 93 -5.79 10.67 24.82
CA GLU A 93 -5.08 11.94 24.68
C GLU A 93 -5.78 12.87 23.66
N TRP A 94 -6.99 13.35 24.01
CA TRP A 94 -7.85 14.14 23.11
C TRP A 94 -7.19 15.39 22.55
N GLN A 95 -6.34 16.05 23.35
CA GLN A 95 -5.57 17.21 22.92
C GLN A 95 -4.70 16.85 21.72
N THR A 96 -3.86 15.81 21.86
CA THR A 96 -2.97 15.33 20.80
C THR A 96 -3.77 14.87 19.58
N TYR A 97 -4.89 14.18 19.80
CA TYR A 97 -5.73 13.68 18.72
C TYR A 97 -6.32 14.83 17.88
N PHE A 98 -6.93 15.85 18.50
CA PHE A 98 -7.51 16.97 17.77
C PHE A 98 -6.46 17.90 17.16
N GLU A 99 -5.31 18.11 17.80
CA GLU A 99 -4.19 18.85 17.20
C GLU A 99 -3.73 18.22 15.88
N GLU A 100 -3.58 16.90 15.86
CA GLU A 100 -3.13 16.16 14.67
C GLU A 100 -4.22 16.07 13.60
N LEU A 101 -5.50 15.94 14.02
CA LEU A 101 -6.64 15.88 13.10
C LEU A 101 -6.91 17.23 12.42
N LEU A 102 -6.81 18.34 13.17
CA LEU A 102 -7.15 19.69 12.70
C LEU A 102 -5.95 20.46 12.14
N GLU A 103 -4.73 19.95 12.31
CA GLU A 103 -3.46 20.66 11.99
C GLU A 103 -3.30 22.01 12.66
N MET A 104 -4.00 22.21 13.78
CA MET A 104 -3.91 23.43 14.58
C MET A 104 -4.26 23.13 16.03
N GLU A 105 -3.80 24.00 16.92
CA GLU A 105 -4.12 23.89 18.33
C GLU A 105 -5.64 24.15 18.54
N PRO A 106 -6.40 23.16 19.03
CA PRO A 106 -7.83 23.32 19.24
C PRO A 106 -8.08 24.26 20.42
N ARG A 107 -8.93 25.26 20.19
CA ARG A 107 -9.35 26.18 21.25
C ARG A 107 -10.64 25.70 21.91
N ASP A 108 -10.65 25.67 23.24
CA ASP A 108 -11.74 25.11 24.05
C ASP A 108 -13.09 25.81 23.84
N ASP A 109 -13.06 27.11 23.58
CA ASP A 109 -14.24 27.94 23.31
C ASP A 109 -14.84 27.71 21.92
N LYS A 110 -14.06 27.12 21.00
CA LYS A 110 -14.45 26.89 19.60
C LYS A 110 -14.74 25.44 19.27
N LEU A 111 -14.06 24.50 19.90
CA LEU A 111 -14.26 23.07 19.67
C LEU A 111 -15.28 22.51 20.66
N LEU A 112 -16.50 22.33 20.17
CA LEU A 112 -17.52 21.57 20.86
C LEU A 112 -17.58 20.14 20.33
N VAL A 113 -17.73 19.21 21.25
CA VAL A 113 -17.79 17.77 20.98
C VAL A 113 -19.13 17.24 21.44
N GLN A 114 -19.86 16.63 20.52
CA GLN A 114 -21.09 15.90 20.80
C GLN A 114 -20.76 14.41 20.93
N ILE A 115 -21.12 13.77 22.04
CA ILE A 115 -20.80 12.37 22.30
C ILE A 115 -22.07 11.62 22.69
N SER A 116 -22.32 10.49 22.04
CA SER A 116 -23.51 9.67 22.30
C SER A 116 -23.29 8.64 23.41
N ASP A 117 -22.10 8.01 23.48
CA ASP A 117 -21.88 6.83 24.31
C ASP A 117 -20.63 6.98 25.20
N VAL A 118 -20.76 7.76 26.27
CA VAL A 118 -19.63 8.10 27.16
C VAL A 118 -18.95 6.84 27.71
N GLU A 119 -19.72 5.83 28.10
CA GLU A 119 -19.18 4.64 28.73
C GLU A 119 -18.41 3.78 27.72
N TYR A 120 -18.87 3.68 26.47
CA TYR A 120 -18.08 3.08 25.39
C TYR A 120 -16.70 3.74 25.27
N PHE A 121 -16.63 5.07 25.23
CA PHE A 121 -15.35 5.78 25.06
C PHE A 121 -14.42 5.61 26.27
N ARG A 122 -14.97 5.55 27.50
CA ARG A 122 -14.18 5.23 28.70
C ARG A 122 -13.59 3.82 28.63
N LYS A 123 -14.41 2.83 28.30
CA LYS A 123 -14.00 1.42 28.18
C LYS A 123 -13.04 1.20 27.02
N LEU A 124 -13.25 1.90 25.91
CA LEU A 124 -12.32 1.92 24.78
C LEU A 124 -10.97 2.47 25.21
N GLY A 125 -10.94 3.62 25.89
CA GLY A 125 -9.69 4.21 26.37
C GLY A 125 -8.94 3.29 27.34
N GLU A 126 -9.65 2.58 28.22
CA GLU A 126 -9.07 1.53 29.08
C GLU A 126 -8.44 0.40 28.26
N LEU A 127 -9.19 -0.15 27.30
CA LEU A 127 -8.73 -1.21 26.41
C LEU A 127 -7.48 -0.81 25.61
N LEU A 128 -7.48 0.39 25.03
CA LEU A 128 -6.34 0.91 24.26
C LEU A 128 -5.10 1.12 25.14
N ARG A 129 -5.29 1.54 26.40
CA ARG A 129 -4.18 1.76 27.34
C ARG A 129 -3.56 0.45 27.84
N GLU A 130 -4.39 -0.58 28.03
CA GLU A 130 -3.95 -1.91 28.50
C GLU A 130 -3.37 -2.76 27.36
N SER A 131 -3.72 -2.45 26.11
CA SER A 131 -3.24 -3.17 24.94
C SER A 131 -1.75 -2.99 24.68
N ASN A 132 -1.11 -4.05 24.19
CA ASN A 132 0.29 -3.99 23.77
C ASN A 132 0.44 -3.02 22.58
N LYS A 133 1.39 -2.09 22.68
CA LYS A 133 1.63 -1.05 21.67
C LYS A 133 1.92 -1.60 20.28
N THR A 134 2.75 -2.64 20.20
CA THR A 134 3.07 -3.30 18.93
C THR A 134 1.82 -3.92 18.31
N ILE A 135 0.92 -4.48 19.12
CA ILE A 135 -0.35 -5.03 18.64
C ILE A 135 -1.25 -3.91 18.09
N LEU A 136 -1.35 -2.76 18.76
CA LEU A 136 -2.12 -1.61 18.29
C LEU A 136 -1.59 -1.05 16.96
N GLU A 137 -0.26 -0.94 16.82
CA GLU A 137 0.38 -0.49 15.59
C GLU A 137 0.12 -1.47 14.44
N PHE A 138 0.23 -2.78 14.70
CA PHE A 138 -0.12 -3.80 13.70
C PHE A 138 -1.59 -3.74 13.34
N TYR A 139 -2.49 -3.53 14.31
CA TYR A 139 -3.93 -3.43 14.08
C TYR A 139 -4.25 -2.25 13.14
N LEU A 140 -3.76 -1.04 13.45
CA LEU A 140 -3.94 0.14 12.60
C LEU A 140 -3.39 -0.07 11.18
N ARG A 141 -2.21 -0.70 11.06
CA ARG A 141 -1.61 -1.02 9.76
C ARG A 141 -2.43 -2.04 8.97
N SER A 142 -2.97 -3.05 9.64
CA SER A 142 -3.82 -4.07 9.03
C SER A 142 -5.13 -3.48 8.52
N ASP A 143 -5.79 -2.63 9.32
CA ASP A 143 -7.02 -1.95 8.90
C ASP A 143 -6.80 -0.99 7.74
N TRP A 144 -5.69 -0.24 7.79
CA TRP A 144 -5.28 0.61 6.67
C TRP A 144 -5.10 -0.19 5.38
N LEU A 145 -4.34 -1.28 5.44
CA LEU A 145 -4.11 -2.14 4.30
C LEU A 145 -5.43 -2.73 3.80
N ALA A 146 -6.32 -3.17 4.68
CA ALA A 146 -7.63 -3.70 4.30
C ALA A 146 -8.50 -2.64 3.61
N LEU A 147 -8.43 -1.38 4.06
CA LEU A 147 -9.18 -0.27 3.49
C LEU A 147 -8.71 0.10 2.08
N THR A 148 -7.40 0.20 1.86
CA THR A 148 -6.86 0.73 0.60
C THR A 148 -6.67 -0.34 -0.47
N ARG A 149 -6.43 -1.60 -0.07
CA ARG A 149 -5.97 -2.67 -0.97
C ARG A 149 -6.86 -2.90 -2.19
N SER A 150 -8.19 -2.89 -2.02
CA SER A 150 -9.11 -3.13 -3.15
C SER A 150 -8.99 -2.04 -4.21
N GLU A 151 -8.87 -0.79 -3.78
CA GLU A 151 -8.74 0.37 -4.68
C GLU A 151 -7.32 0.47 -5.27
N ASP A 152 -6.29 0.22 -4.45
CA ASP A 152 -4.90 0.09 -4.90
C ASP A 152 -4.79 -0.94 -6.03
N MET A 153 -5.36 -2.14 -5.82
CA MET A 153 -5.39 -3.22 -6.81
C MET A 153 -6.12 -2.79 -8.08
N ARG A 154 -7.31 -2.19 -7.95
CA ARG A 154 -8.12 -1.78 -9.09
C ARG A 154 -7.38 -0.76 -9.96
N GLN A 155 -6.76 0.23 -9.35
CA GLN A 155 -6.02 1.29 -10.03
C GLN A 155 -4.72 0.77 -10.64
N LEU A 156 -4.02 -0.16 -9.97
CA LEU A 156 -2.80 -0.77 -10.50
C LEU A 156 -3.10 -1.63 -11.74
N GLN A 157 -4.20 -2.40 -11.72
CA GLN A 157 -4.66 -3.16 -12.89
C GLN A 157 -5.01 -2.23 -14.07
N GLN A 158 -5.63 -1.08 -13.80
CA GLN A 158 -5.90 -0.08 -14.84
C GLN A 158 -4.63 0.53 -15.44
N MET A 159 -3.64 0.85 -14.59
CA MET A 159 -2.34 1.34 -15.03
C MET A 159 -1.62 0.30 -15.89
N PHE A 160 -1.58 -0.96 -15.45
CA PHE A 160 -0.99 -2.06 -16.20
C PHE A 160 -1.67 -2.30 -17.55
N ALA A 161 -3.01 -2.25 -17.60
CA ALA A 161 -3.75 -2.32 -18.86
C ALA A 161 -3.40 -1.15 -19.80
N SER A 162 -3.22 0.05 -19.26
CA SER A 162 -2.84 1.24 -20.04
C SER A 162 -1.43 1.11 -20.61
N LEU A 163 -0.46 0.65 -19.82
CA LEU A 163 0.91 0.37 -20.26
C LEU A 163 0.92 -0.65 -21.41
N ARG A 164 0.19 -1.76 -21.25
CA ARG A 164 0.05 -2.76 -22.34
C ARG A 164 -0.60 -2.16 -23.59
N GLY A 165 -1.58 -1.29 -23.43
CA GLY A 165 -2.20 -0.58 -24.55
C GLY A 165 -1.22 0.33 -25.30
N THR A 166 -0.37 1.06 -24.59
CA THR A 166 0.70 1.87 -25.20
C THR A 166 1.75 1.00 -25.89
N PHE A 167 2.16 -0.09 -25.26
CA PHE A 167 3.13 -1.02 -25.84
C PHE A 167 2.59 -1.70 -27.10
N ALA A 168 1.29 -2.03 -27.13
CA ALA A 168 0.63 -2.55 -28.34
C ALA A 168 0.72 -1.57 -29.52
N LYS A 169 0.57 -0.26 -29.26
CA LYS A 169 0.72 0.77 -30.30
C LYS A 169 2.16 0.85 -30.82
N TYR A 170 3.18 0.61 -30.00
CA TYR A 170 4.55 0.50 -30.50
C TYR A 170 4.71 -0.67 -31.49
N LEU A 171 4.09 -1.82 -31.21
CA LEU A 171 4.09 -2.97 -32.10
C LEU A 171 3.35 -2.66 -33.42
N GLU A 172 2.23 -1.94 -33.35
CA GLU A 172 1.47 -1.51 -34.53
C GLU A 172 2.26 -0.56 -35.43
N LEU A 173 3.07 0.33 -34.84
CA LEU A 173 4.00 1.18 -35.61
C LEU A 173 5.07 0.36 -36.35
N ASN A 174 5.33 -0.87 -35.90
CA ASN A 174 6.23 -1.86 -36.50
C ASN A 174 7.57 -1.28 -37.01
N ARG A 175 8.21 -0.41 -36.20
CA ARG A 175 9.47 0.26 -36.57
C ARG A 175 10.63 -0.72 -36.81
N LEU A 176 10.50 -1.96 -36.32
CA LEU A 176 11.48 -3.03 -36.49
C LEU A 176 11.19 -3.90 -37.73
N GLU A 177 10.19 -3.55 -38.53
CA GLU A 177 9.80 -4.28 -39.75
C GLU A 177 9.56 -5.79 -39.50
N LEU A 178 8.95 -6.11 -38.36
CA LEU A 178 8.65 -7.48 -37.96
C LEU A 178 7.64 -8.12 -38.90
N SER A 179 7.77 -9.44 -39.08
CA SER A 179 6.81 -10.22 -39.85
C SER A 179 5.44 -10.25 -39.17
N SER A 180 4.40 -10.57 -39.95
CA SER A 180 3.04 -10.73 -39.41
C SER A 180 2.96 -11.82 -38.33
N GLU A 181 3.75 -12.89 -38.46
CA GLU A 181 3.83 -13.96 -37.46
C GLU A 181 4.47 -13.47 -36.16
N GLN A 182 5.58 -12.73 -36.26
CA GLN A 182 6.26 -12.14 -35.11
C GLN A 182 5.35 -11.14 -34.37
N LEU A 183 4.67 -10.26 -35.11
CA LEU A 183 3.71 -9.31 -34.52
C LEU A 183 2.56 -10.04 -33.83
N THR A 184 1.99 -11.08 -34.47
CA THR A 184 0.91 -11.88 -33.87
C THR A 184 1.36 -12.52 -32.55
N TYR A 185 2.56 -13.09 -32.52
CA TYR A 185 3.14 -13.64 -31.31
C TYR A 185 3.30 -12.57 -30.21
N LEU A 186 3.89 -11.42 -30.53
CA LEU A 186 4.14 -10.35 -29.56
C LEU A 186 2.84 -9.76 -29.00
N HIS A 187 1.84 -9.51 -29.85
CA HIS A 187 0.52 -9.06 -29.42
C HIS A 187 -0.16 -10.11 -28.52
N ALA A 188 -0.08 -11.41 -28.87
CA ALA A 188 -0.64 -12.47 -28.05
C ALA A 188 0.05 -12.55 -26.68
N LYS A 189 1.39 -12.48 -26.64
CA LYS A 189 2.17 -12.48 -25.39
C LYS A 189 1.82 -11.29 -24.50
N LEU A 190 1.72 -10.09 -25.09
CA LEU A 190 1.34 -8.87 -24.37
C LEU A 190 -0.10 -8.94 -23.84
N ALA A 191 -1.06 -9.36 -24.68
CA ALA A 191 -2.47 -9.44 -24.31
C ALA A 191 -2.74 -10.45 -23.19
N ASN A 192 -1.97 -11.54 -23.14
CA ASN A 192 -2.08 -12.58 -22.11
C ASN A 192 -1.16 -12.35 -20.90
N MET A 193 -0.42 -11.24 -20.84
CA MET A 193 0.41 -10.91 -19.69
C MET A 193 -0.44 -10.62 -18.45
N GLN A 194 -0.05 -11.20 -17.31
CA GLN A 194 -0.80 -11.11 -16.06
C GLN A 194 -0.08 -10.19 -15.05
N LEU A 195 -0.86 -9.52 -14.21
CA LEU A 195 -0.36 -8.76 -13.06
C LEU A 195 -0.86 -9.42 -11.77
N LYS A 196 0.07 -9.78 -10.90
CA LYS A 196 -0.18 -10.37 -9.58
C LYS A 196 0.24 -9.40 -8.47
N LEU A 197 -0.61 -9.23 -7.46
CA LEU A 197 -0.29 -8.41 -6.29
C LEU A 197 0.01 -9.29 -5.07
N GLY A 198 1.21 -9.14 -4.52
CA GLY A 198 1.71 -9.91 -3.40
C GLY A 198 2.31 -11.25 -3.81
N ASN A 199 3.11 -11.79 -2.91
CA ASN A 199 3.85 -13.04 -3.14
C ASN A 199 3.01 -14.29 -2.82
N LEU A 200 1.80 -14.11 -2.30
CA LEU A 200 0.97 -15.20 -1.80
C LEU A 200 0.14 -15.82 -2.95
N PRO A 201 -0.24 -17.11 -2.87
CA PRO A 201 -1.17 -17.71 -3.81
C PRO A 201 -2.55 -17.03 -3.71
N ASP A 202 -3.23 -16.85 -4.85
CA ASP A 202 -4.54 -16.17 -4.88
C ASP A 202 -5.62 -16.94 -4.08
N THR A 203 -5.47 -18.25 -3.93
CA THR A 203 -6.37 -19.12 -3.13
C THR A 203 -6.11 -19.07 -1.62
N ALA A 204 -4.98 -18.50 -1.18
CA ALA A 204 -4.59 -18.48 0.23
C ALA A 204 -5.21 -17.32 1.03
N SER A 205 -5.88 -16.35 0.38
CA SER A 205 -6.47 -15.20 1.08
C SER A 205 -7.82 -15.49 1.74
N THR A 206 -8.48 -16.60 1.39
CA THR A 206 -9.81 -16.97 1.91
C THR A 206 -9.81 -18.22 2.78
N ASP A 207 -8.69 -18.94 2.82
CA ASP A 207 -8.63 -20.26 3.46
C ASP A 207 -7.44 -20.35 4.43
N ASN A 208 -7.73 -20.27 5.73
CA ASN A 208 -6.73 -20.53 6.78
C ASN A 208 -6.13 -21.94 6.65
N ASP A 209 -6.83 -22.87 6.00
CA ASP A 209 -6.36 -24.23 5.81
C ASP A 209 -5.16 -24.28 4.87
N PHE A 210 -4.99 -23.33 3.95
CA PHE A 210 -3.80 -23.30 3.10
C PHE A 210 -2.52 -23.22 3.96
N TYR A 211 -2.41 -22.24 4.86
CA TYR A 211 -1.19 -22.07 5.66
C TYR A 211 -1.00 -23.20 6.66
N ASN A 212 -2.08 -23.63 7.30
CA ASN A 212 -2.03 -24.76 8.24
C ASN A 212 -1.56 -26.03 7.53
N ASN A 213 -2.08 -26.32 6.33
CA ASN A 213 -1.68 -27.47 5.52
C ASN A 213 -0.26 -27.31 4.96
N HIS A 214 0.09 -26.12 4.47
CA HIS A 214 1.39 -25.84 3.86
C HIS A 214 2.53 -26.00 4.87
N TYR A 215 2.30 -25.64 6.14
CA TYR A 215 3.28 -25.77 7.22
C TYR A 215 3.01 -26.96 8.15
N ALA A 216 2.06 -27.85 7.85
CA ALA A 216 1.63 -28.95 8.72
C ALA A 216 2.74 -29.93 9.10
N SER A 217 3.80 -30.01 8.29
CA SER A 217 4.95 -30.89 8.54
C SER A 217 5.92 -30.35 9.59
N ALA A 218 5.69 -29.15 10.12
CA ALA A 218 6.47 -28.54 11.19
C ALA A 218 5.61 -28.24 12.44
N SER A 219 6.22 -28.43 13.60
CA SER A 219 5.67 -28.24 14.94
C SER A 219 6.63 -27.39 15.77
N PHE A 220 6.43 -26.07 15.77
CA PHE A 220 7.27 -25.15 16.52
C PHE A 220 6.86 -25.08 18.01
N THR A 221 7.82 -25.06 18.92
CA THR A 221 7.59 -24.89 20.36
C THR A 221 8.21 -23.58 20.87
N ALA A 222 7.71 -23.03 21.97
CA ALA A 222 8.22 -21.74 22.48
C ALA A 222 9.64 -21.85 23.07
N ASP A 223 10.04 -23.03 23.54
CA ASP A 223 11.19 -23.19 24.43
C ASP A 223 12.40 -23.89 23.76
N ASP A 224 12.27 -24.39 22.52
CA ASP A 224 13.34 -25.14 21.84
C ASP A 224 13.76 -24.48 20.52
N PHE A 225 14.70 -23.54 20.62
CA PHE A 225 15.26 -22.87 19.45
C PHE A 225 15.94 -23.83 18.46
N VAL A 226 16.67 -24.83 18.96
CA VAL A 226 17.49 -25.69 18.08
C VAL A 226 16.60 -26.60 17.25
N GLU A 227 15.59 -27.21 17.86
CA GLU A 227 14.63 -28.02 17.11
C GLU A 227 13.80 -27.16 16.15
N ASN A 228 13.36 -25.98 16.57
CA ASN A 228 12.66 -25.03 15.69
C ASN A 228 13.52 -24.67 14.45
N PHE A 229 14.81 -24.44 14.64
CA PHE A 229 15.73 -24.14 13.54
C PHE A 229 15.85 -25.32 12.57
N TRP A 230 15.98 -26.55 13.07
CA TRP A 230 16.00 -27.75 12.23
C TRP A 230 14.70 -27.93 11.45
N GLN A 231 13.54 -27.67 12.07
CA GLN A 231 12.26 -27.74 11.39
C GLN A 231 12.11 -26.68 10.30
N ALA A 232 12.58 -25.45 10.53
CA ALA A 232 12.62 -24.42 9.50
C ALA A 232 13.50 -24.82 8.30
N LEU A 233 14.65 -25.47 8.54
CA LEU A 233 15.52 -25.98 7.48
C LEU A 233 14.87 -27.13 6.68
N ARG A 234 14.16 -28.03 7.35
CA ARG A 234 13.39 -29.10 6.70
C ARG A 234 12.29 -28.53 5.80
N LEU A 235 11.52 -27.57 6.31
CA LEU A 235 10.50 -26.86 5.51
C LEU A 235 11.10 -26.20 4.28
N ARG A 236 12.22 -25.47 4.43
CA ARG A 236 12.91 -24.83 3.30
C ARG A 236 13.27 -25.83 2.21
N THR A 237 13.72 -27.03 2.60
CA THR A 237 14.12 -28.08 1.65
C THR A 237 12.91 -28.73 0.99
N HIS A 238 11.87 -29.02 1.76
CA HIS A 238 10.70 -29.75 1.29
C HIS A 238 9.76 -28.90 0.42
N LEU A 239 9.55 -27.64 0.81
CA LEU A 239 8.60 -26.75 0.14
C LEU A 239 9.21 -25.98 -1.04
N GLN A 240 10.52 -26.11 -1.28
CA GLN A 240 11.26 -25.42 -2.34
C GLN A 240 10.86 -23.94 -2.46
N HIS A 241 10.76 -23.25 -1.31
CA HIS A 241 10.20 -21.90 -1.27
C HIS A 241 10.87 -20.99 -2.30
N LEU A 242 10.08 -20.45 -3.22
CA LEU A 242 10.47 -19.25 -3.94
C LEU A 242 10.76 -18.18 -2.88
N PRO A 243 11.96 -17.57 -2.88
CA PRO A 243 12.25 -16.53 -1.91
C PRO A 243 11.21 -15.42 -2.04
N ALA A 244 10.66 -14.98 -0.91
CA ALA A 244 9.77 -13.82 -0.90
C ALA A 244 10.58 -12.62 -1.42
N ARG A 245 10.30 -12.20 -2.65
CA ARG A 245 10.91 -11.01 -3.24
C ARG A 245 10.25 -9.78 -2.63
N ASN A 246 11.07 -8.81 -2.29
CA ASN A 246 10.60 -7.56 -1.70
C ASN A 246 10.35 -6.48 -2.75
N ALA A 247 10.83 -6.69 -3.98
CA ALA A 247 10.69 -5.82 -5.11
C ALA A 247 9.94 -6.52 -6.26
N PRO A 248 9.31 -5.75 -7.17
CA PRO A 248 8.63 -6.29 -8.35
C PRO A 248 9.57 -7.13 -9.21
N TYR A 249 9.00 -8.06 -9.96
CA TYR A 249 9.76 -8.92 -10.85
C TYR A 249 8.85 -9.56 -11.92
N PHE A 250 9.42 -9.89 -13.07
CA PHE A 250 8.75 -10.67 -14.10
C PHE A 250 9.05 -12.18 -14.00
N GLU A 251 8.02 -13.02 -14.11
CA GLU A 251 8.07 -14.49 -14.15
C GLU A 251 7.84 -14.98 -15.59
N HIS A 252 8.92 -15.26 -16.34
CA HIS A 252 8.85 -15.65 -17.75
C HIS A 252 7.98 -16.88 -18.00
N GLU A 253 8.14 -17.93 -17.19
CA GLU A 253 7.41 -19.21 -17.27
C GLU A 253 5.88 -19.03 -17.12
N ARG A 254 5.44 -17.96 -16.48
CA ARG A 254 4.02 -17.66 -16.23
C ARG A 254 3.50 -16.47 -17.01
N ASN A 255 4.36 -15.77 -17.75
CA ASN A 255 4.05 -14.49 -18.40
C ASN A 255 3.39 -13.50 -17.41
N MET A 256 3.96 -13.40 -16.20
CA MET A 256 3.34 -12.75 -15.05
C MET A 256 4.29 -11.75 -14.41
N LEU A 257 3.81 -10.53 -14.19
CA LEU A 257 4.48 -9.50 -13.40
C LEU A 257 3.94 -9.57 -11.97
N THR A 258 4.81 -9.78 -10.98
CA THR A 258 4.42 -9.81 -9.58
C THR A 258 4.89 -8.55 -8.85
N VAL A 259 3.97 -7.82 -8.21
CA VAL A 259 4.29 -6.66 -7.35
C VAL A 259 4.09 -7.05 -5.88
N PRO A 260 5.15 -7.20 -5.08
CA PRO A 260 5.01 -7.51 -3.65
C PRO A 260 4.23 -6.42 -2.90
N LEU A 261 3.38 -6.82 -1.94
CA LEU A 261 2.60 -5.88 -1.13
C LEU A 261 3.49 -4.91 -0.32
N VAL A 262 4.70 -5.32 0.03
CA VAL A 262 5.65 -4.45 0.72
C VAL A 262 6.12 -3.29 -0.17
N PHE A 263 6.00 -3.41 -1.49
CA PHE A 263 6.31 -2.33 -2.43
C PHE A 263 5.13 -1.35 -2.61
N MET A 264 3.93 -1.71 -2.17
CA MET A 264 2.71 -0.89 -2.25
C MET A 264 2.60 0.07 -1.07
N GLN A 265 3.59 0.97 -0.96
CA GLN A 265 3.63 2.00 0.07
C GLN A 265 4.29 3.27 -0.46
N TRP A 266 4.12 4.37 0.26
CA TRP A 266 4.86 5.60 0.00
C TRP A 266 6.38 5.37 0.10
N PRO A 267 7.20 5.97 -0.78
CA PRO A 267 6.80 6.89 -1.86
C PRO A 267 6.32 6.20 -3.15
N PHE A 268 6.53 4.90 -3.29
CA PHE A 268 6.36 4.18 -4.57
C PHE A 268 4.93 4.11 -5.08
N TYR A 269 3.95 3.90 -4.18
CA TYR A 269 2.55 3.83 -4.59
C TYR A 269 1.55 4.07 -3.46
N ASP A 270 0.50 4.82 -3.80
CA ASP A 270 -0.77 4.92 -3.08
C ASP A 270 -1.82 5.40 -4.10
N TYR A 271 -2.99 4.77 -4.16
CA TYR A 271 -4.02 5.18 -5.14
C TYR A 271 -4.49 6.64 -5.00
N ARG A 272 -4.21 7.31 -3.87
CA ARG A 272 -4.53 8.72 -3.62
C ARG A 272 -3.41 9.67 -4.01
N GLN A 273 -2.21 9.17 -4.30
CA GLN A 273 -1.12 9.98 -4.87
C GLN A 273 -1.60 10.67 -6.13
N HIS A 274 -1.04 11.83 -6.41
CA HIS A 274 -1.23 12.48 -7.69
C HIS A 274 -0.88 11.54 -8.84
N SER A 275 -1.67 11.58 -9.92
CA SER A 275 -1.52 10.70 -11.08
C SER A 275 -0.11 10.72 -11.67
N VAL A 276 0.51 11.91 -11.82
CA VAL A 276 1.92 12.08 -12.24
C VAL A 276 2.88 11.23 -11.42
N PHE A 277 2.79 11.25 -10.08
CA PHE A 277 3.68 10.49 -9.19
C PHE A 277 3.43 8.99 -9.29
N ARG A 278 2.15 8.58 -9.42
CA ARG A 278 1.80 7.17 -9.63
C ARG A 278 2.39 6.64 -10.93
N HIS A 279 2.37 7.42 -12.00
CA HIS A 279 2.89 6.99 -13.30
C HIS A 279 4.42 7.10 -13.39
N SER A 280 5.03 8.13 -12.80
CA SER A 280 6.50 8.29 -12.82
C SER A 280 7.22 7.25 -11.98
N LEU A 281 6.60 6.72 -10.92
CA LEU A 281 7.18 5.68 -10.09
C LEU A 281 6.61 4.30 -10.43
N MET A 282 5.36 4.01 -10.06
CA MET A 282 4.79 2.68 -10.27
C MET A 282 4.58 2.38 -11.77
N GLY A 283 4.22 3.38 -12.58
CA GLY A 283 4.13 3.20 -14.02
C GLY A 283 5.47 2.83 -14.65
N PHE A 284 6.55 3.52 -14.24
CA PHE A 284 7.92 3.18 -14.62
C PHE A 284 8.28 1.75 -14.23
N ILE A 285 8.06 1.37 -12.97
CA ILE A 285 8.39 0.04 -12.44
C ILE A 285 7.63 -1.06 -13.18
N LEU A 286 6.32 -0.88 -13.41
CA LEU A 286 5.55 -1.83 -14.19
C LEU A 286 6.04 -1.89 -15.65
N GLY A 287 6.43 -0.77 -16.23
CA GLY A 287 7.02 -0.72 -17.57
C GLY A 287 8.38 -1.42 -17.66
N HIS A 288 9.21 -1.26 -16.63
CA HIS A 288 10.51 -1.93 -16.48
C HIS A 288 10.32 -3.45 -16.47
N GLU A 289 9.49 -3.95 -15.56
CA GLU A 289 9.23 -5.40 -15.46
C GLU A 289 8.51 -5.96 -16.69
N LEU A 290 7.62 -5.19 -17.32
CA LEU A 290 6.99 -5.57 -18.58
C LEU A 290 8.04 -5.73 -19.69
N SER A 291 9.06 -4.88 -19.72
CA SER A 291 10.13 -4.92 -20.73
C SER A 291 10.93 -6.21 -20.66
N HIS A 292 11.19 -6.73 -19.46
CA HIS A 292 11.85 -8.04 -19.28
C HIS A 292 11.15 -9.21 -19.98
N ALA A 293 9.85 -9.11 -20.24
CA ALA A 293 9.11 -10.13 -20.97
C ALA A 293 9.56 -10.28 -22.43
N PHE A 294 10.21 -9.26 -23.00
CA PHE A 294 10.57 -9.15 -24.42
C PHE A 294 12.08 -9.07 -24.66
N GLU A 295 12.88 -9.14 -23.61
CA GLU A 295 14.34 -9.14 -23.68
C GLU A 295 14.88 -10.56 -23.89
N GLN A 296 16.03 -10.68 -24.57
CA GLN A 296 16.73 -11.95 -24.73
C GLN A 296 17.80 -12.11 -23.64
N GLU A 297 17.87 -13.29 -23.03
CA GLU A 297 18.88 -13.63 -22.03
C GLU A 297 20.31 -13.74 -22.60
N GLY A 298 20.48 -13.76 -23.92
CA GLY A 298 21.78 -13.91 -24.58
C GLY A 298 22.79 -12.78 -24.32
N ILE A 299 22.32 -11.60 -23.90
CA ILE A 299 23.17 -10.46 -23.51
C ILE A 299 23.95 -10.75 -22.21
N LEU A 300 23.60 -11.84 -21.52
CA LEU A 300 24.26 -12.31 -20.30
C LEU A 300 25.50 -13.17 -20.57
N PHE A 301 25.90 -13.41 -21.83
CA PHE A 301 27.05 -14.25 -22.16
C PHE A 301 28.16 -13.47 -22.86
N ASP A 302 29.42 -13.78 -22.53
CA ASP A 302 30.60 -13.17 -23.18
C ASP A 302 30.85 -13.74 -24.58
N ALA A 303 31.84 -13.18 -25.27
CA ALA A 303 32.22 -13.62 -26.61
C ALA A 303 32.66 -15.10 -26.69
N ALA A 304 32.94 -15.74 -25.54
CA ALA A 304 33.29 -17.16 -25.43
C ALA A 304 32.11 -18.03 -24.94
N GLY A 305 30.94 -17.44 -24.70
CA GLY A 305 29.74 -18.15 -24.23
C GLY A 305 29.71 -18.42 -22.72
N ASN A 306 30.51 -17.70 -21.92
CA ASN A 306 30.44 -17.78 -20.46
C ASN A 306 29.43 -16.77 -19.91
N GLU A 307 28.64 -17.18 -18.91
CA GLU A 307 27.71 -16.29 -18.22
C GLU A 307 28.48 -15.17 -17.50
N LEU A 308 28.09 -13.93 -17.75
CA LEU A 308 28.70 -12.71 -17.23
C LEU A 308 28.05 -12.33 -15.91
N HIS A 309 28.85 -12.25 -14.84
CA HIS A 309 28.38 -11.80 -13.53
C HIS A 309 28.60 -10.29 -13.26
N SER A 310 29.37 -9.55 -14.10
CA SER A 310 29.45 -8.07 -14.22
C SER A 310 30.67 -7.69 -15.10
N PRO A 311 30.63 -6.69 -16.03
CA PRO A 311 29.82 -5.45 -16.08
C PRO A 311 28.60 -5.41 -17.02
N THR A 312 28.44 -6.40 -17.89
CA THR A 312 27.37 -6.46 -18.91
C THR A 312 26.03 -6.95 -18.38
N ALA A 313 26.00 -7.58 -17.20
CA ALA A 313 24.76 -7.97 -16.52
C ALA A 313 23.82 -6.76 -16.30
N SER A 314 24.41 -5.56 -16.14
CA SER A 314 23.67 -4.29 -16.03
C SER A 314 22.94 -3.89 -17.31
N LEU A 315 23.35 -4.38 -18.48
CA LEU A 315 22.78 -3.93 -19.74
C LEU A 315 21.30 -4.32 -19.89
N LYS A 316 20.93 -5.49 -19.36
CA LYS A 316 19.53 -5.93 -19.31
C LYS A 316 18.69 -4.95 -18.49
N GLU A 317 19.13 -4.64 -17.26
CA GLU A 317 18.44 -3.72 -16.36
C GLU A 317 18.35 -2.30 -16.94
N ARG A 318 19.43 -1.81 -17.56
CA ARG A 318 19.46 -0.49 -18.23
C ARG A 318 18.49 -0.40 -19.41
N LEU A 319 18.35 -1.48 -20.18
CA LEU A 319 17.38 -1.53 -21.28
C LEU A 319 15.95 -1.53 -20.74
N ALA A 320 15.68 -2.30 -19.68
CA ALA A 320 14.40 -2.31 -19.00
C ALA A 320 14.08 -0.93 -18.37
N ASP A 321 15.06 -0.25 -17.77
CA ASP A 321 14.90 1.11 -17.23
C ASP A 321 14.55 2.12 -18.32
N PHE A 322 15.29 2.11 -19.44
CA PHE A 322 15.02 3.01 -20.56
C PHE A 322 13.64 2.77 -21.18
N ASN A 323 13.33 1.51 -21.48
CA ASN A 323 12.05 1.12 -22.07
C ASN A 323 10.88 1.39 -21.12
N GLY A 324 11.05 1.08 -19.83
CA GLY A 324 10.06 1.31 -18.79
C GLY A 324 9.75 2.79 -18.60
N LEU A 325 10.78 3.64 -18.58
CA LEU A 325 10.60 5.10 -18.46
C LEU A 325 9.82 5.65 -19.66
N GLN A 326 10.24 5.31 -20.88
CA GLN A 326 9.57 5.75 -22.10
C GLN A 326 8.13 5.25 -22.15
N LEU A 327 7.88 3.98 -21.82
CA LEU A 327 6.54 3.39 -21.81
C LEU A 327 5.63 4.08 -20.79
N ALA A 328 6.12 4.34 -19.58
CA ALA A 328 5.37 5.05 -18.54
C ALA A 328 5.06 6.49 -18.94
N TYR A 329 6.04 7.19 -19.51
CA TYR A 329 5.89 8.55 -20.00
C TYR A 329 4.84 8.62 -21.11
N ASP A 330 4.95 7.80 -22.15
CA ASP A 330 4.03 7.81 -23.28
C ASP A 330 2.63 7.30 -22.90
N THR A 331 2.52 6.45 -21.88
CA THR A 331 1.21 6.04 -21.35
C THR A 331 0.52 7.18 -20.62
N PHE A 332 1.28 8.00 -19.89
CA PHE A 332 0.73 9.14 -19.15
C PHE A 332 0.42 10.34 -20.06
N PHE A 333 1.35 10.67 -20.97
CA PHE A 333 1.28 11.88 -21.81
C PHE A 333 0.78 11.64 -23.24
N GLY A 334 0.80 10.39 -23.72
CA GLY A 334 0.46 10.01 -25.10
C GLY A 334 1.66 10.01 -26.06
N LEU A 335 1.62 9.13 -27.07
CA LEU A 335 2.69 8.89 -28.07
C LEU A 335 3.09 10.10 -28.93
N GLY A 336 2.28 11.15 -28.93
CA GLY A 336 2.47 12.38 -29.69
C GLY A 336 2.52 13.61 -28.80
N HIS A 337 2.88 13.44 -27.53
CA HIS A 337 2.87 14.51 -26.55
C HIS A 337 3.64 15.74 -27.03
N ASP A 338 2.90 16.83 -27.15
CA ASP A 338 3.40 18.20 -27.25
C ASP A 338 3.16 18.83 -25.88
N SER A 339 4.23 19.24 -25.19
CA SER A 339 4.18 19.85 -23.85
C SER A 339 3.35 21.14 -23.78
N ASN A 340 2.90 21.66 -24.93
CA ASN A 340 2.08 22.87 -25.03
C ASN A 340 0.56 22.62 -25.08
N ARG A 341 0.06 21.37 -25.10
CA ARG A 341 -1.37 21.06 -25.38
C ARG A 341 -2.04 20.10 -24.39
N PHE A 342 -1.40 19.76 -23.27
CA PHE A 342 -1.97 18.83 -22.30
C PHE A 342 -2.88 19.57 -21.31
N GLU A 343 -4.19 19.31 -21.37
CA GLU A 343 -5.14 19.79 -20.35
C GLU A 343 -5.23 18.75 -19.22
N TYR A 344 -4.68 19.09 -18.06
CA TYR A 344 -4.95 18.39 -16.79
C TYR A 344 -5.46 19.40 -15.75
N ARG A 345 -6.00 18.91 -14.63
CA ARG A 345 -6.41 19.82 -13.55
C ARG A 345 -5.19 20.64 -13.13
N PRO A 346 -5.24 21.97 -13.05
CA PRO A 346 -4.08 22.75 -12.63
C PRO A 346 -3.77 22.48 -11.15
N TYR A 347 -2.48 22.36 -10.81
CA TYR A 347 -2.01 22.07 -9.44
C TYR A 347 -1.28 23.26 -8.82
N GLU A 348 -1.23 23.27 -7.49
CA GLU A 348 -0.50 24.26 -6.69
C GLU A 348 0.98 24.39 -7.10
N PHE A 349 1.59 23.28 -7.56
CA PHE A 349 3.01 23.20 -7.97
C PHE A 349 3.28 23.62 -9.42
N GLU A 350 2.26 23.84 -10.26
CA GLU A 350 2.48 24.29 -11.65
C GLU A 350 3.08 25.70 -11.74
N GLN A 351 3.03 26.47 -10.66
CA GLN A 351 3.74 27.75 -10.57
C GLN A 351 5.26 27.59 -10.61
N GLU A 352 5.78 26.40 -10.26
CA GLU A 352 7.22 26.13 -10.14
C GLU A 352 7.74 25.13 -11.19
N MET A 353 6.94 24.11 -11.56
CA MET A 353 7.35 23.06 -12.50
C MET A 353 6.21 22.56 -13.37
N SER A 354 6.50 22.37 -14.67
CA SER A 354 5.58 21.72 -15.61
C SER A 354 5.39 20.22 -15.31
N PRO A 355 4.27 19.60 -15.72
CA PRO A 355 4.03 18.18 -15.49
C PRO A 355 5.13 17.24 -16.03
N PRO A 356 5.71 17.45 -17.24
CA PRO A 356 6.85 16.66 -17.70
C PRO A 356 8.09 16.79 -16.81
N GLN A 357 8.38 18.00 -16.30
CA GLN A 357 9.50 18.20 -15.37
C GLN A 357 9.24 17.49 -14.04
N LEU A 358 8.01 17.58 -13.51
CA LEU A 358 7.64 16.92 -12.28
C LEU A 358 7.68 15.38 -12.40
N PHE A 359 7.26 14.84 -13.54
CA PHE A 359 7.34 13.41 -13.84
C PHE A 359 8.79 12.92 -13.76
N HIS A 360 9.71 13.57 -14.47
CA HIS A 360 11.12 13.19 -14.48
C HIS A 360 11.80 13.43 -13.13
N LEU A 361 11.46 14.51 -12.43
CA LEU A 361 12.00 14.79 -11.11
C LEU A 361 11.60 13.69 -10.11
N ASN A 362 10.33 13.30 -10.09
CA ASN A 362 9.86 12.26 -9.19
C ASN A 362 10.38 10.87 -9.59
N PHE A 363 10.48 10.57 -10.88
CA PHE A 363 11.20 9.40 -11.37
C PHE A 363 12.65 9.36 -10.86
N ALA A 364 13.40 10.46 -10.96
CA ALA A 364 14.78 10.52 -10.48
C ALA A 364 14.90 10.27 -8.97
N GLN A 365 13.88 10.64 -8.18
CA GLN A 365 13.84 10.35 -6.74
C GLN A 365 13.76 8.86 -6.42
N PHE A 366 13.33 8.01 -7.35
CA PHE A 366 13.37 6.55 -7.19
C PHE A 366 14.78 6.05 -6.88
N PHE A 367 15.80 6.69 -7.48
CA PHE A 367 17.21 6.34 -7.35
C PHE A 367 17.92 7.13 -6.25
N CYS A 368 17.20 7.93 -5.46
CA CYS A 368 17.80 8.65 -4.34
C CYS A 368 18.06 7.69 -3.16
N GLY A 369 19.33 7.35 -2.92
CA GLY A 369 19.75 6.62 -1.74
C GLY A 369 21.16 6.05 -1.87
N ARG A 370 21.65 5.43 -0.80
CA ARG A 370 22.60 4.33 -0.88
C ARG A 370 21.83 3.13 -0.37
N LEU A 371 21.36 2.26 -1.28
CA LEU A 371 20.48 1.16 -0.88
C LEU A 371 21.21 0.23 0.12
N PRO A 372 20.61 -0.06 1.30
CA PRO A 372 21.03 -1.21 2.08
C PRO A 372 20.82 -2.47 1.22
N THR A 373 21.78 -3.38 1.25
CA THR A 373 21.85 -4.61 0.41
C THR A 373 20.61 -5.52 0.45
N ALA A 374 19.67 -5.28 1.36
CA ALA A 374 18.47 -6.10 1.57
C ALA A 374 17.19 -5.57 0.89
N ILE A 375 17.22 -4.36 0.31
CA ILE A 375 16.05 -3.72 -0.34
C ILE A 375 16.36 -3.31 -1.79
N GLY A 376 17.62 -3.35 -2.22
CA GLY A 376 17.97 -3.08 -3.61
C GLY A 376 17.45 -4.19 -4.53
N HIS A 377 16.73 -3.79 -5.58
CA HIS A 377 16.46 -4.66 -6.72
C HIS A 377 17.75 -4.91 -7.51
N ASP A 378 18.68 -3.93 -7.53
CA ASP A 378 20.06 -4.02 -7.99
C ASP A 378 20.93 -2.98 -7.26
N MET A 379 22.26 -3.04 -7.41
CA MET A 379 23.15 -1.98 -6.92
C MET A 379 23.10 -0.74 -7.84
N ASP A 380 23.28 0.46 -7.28
CA ASP A 380 23.21 1.74 -8.03
C ASP A 380 24.25 1.85 -9.17
N ASP A 381 25.31 1.03 -9.18
CA ASP A 381 26.29 0.95 -10.27
C ASP A 381 25.81 0.12 -11.49
N VAL A 382 24.66 -0.55 -11.35
CA VAL A 382 24.05 -1.45 -12.35
C VAL A 382 22.88 -0.78 -13.09
N ARG A 383 22.32 0.33 -12.58
CA ARG A 383 21.17 1.03 -13.19
C ARG A 383 21.56 2.31 -13.94
#